data_AF-A0A3C0CVL2-F1
#
_entry.id   AF-A0A3C0CVL2-F1
#
_cell.length_a   1.000
_cell.length_b   1.000
_cell.length_c   1.000
_cell.angle_alpha   90.00
_cell.angle_beta   90.00
_cell.angle_gamma   90.00
#
_symmetry.space_group_name_H-M   'P 1'
#
loop_
_entity.id
_entity.type
_entity.pdbx_description
1 polymer ?
#
loop_
_entity_poly.entity_id
_entity_poly.type
_entity_poly.pdbx_seq_one_letter_code
_entity_poly.pdbx_strand_id
1 'polypeptide(L)'
;MPSARCWRQSLGRRSGIPETSMADKKTSNKKIDAGQKPQRLAAARLFAFGVALVLLLAAFLRLWGAGWGLPSAMHYFSYHPDENVVLMAAMRVNPLAGVFDPGFYNYGSLYIYFTSFAILLGQGWGLIRLPESGGLFSQIGEFSKLFMAGRMVSVLLGVATVYVTYALGRRLYGRRAGLAAALIMALLPIHVMHSKFLAVDVTATFFVALSLLYAAKISEEGRWADYIAAGIFAGLAAATKYNAGLVILAPAAAHLVSGRRVVSARLLLLPVAALVVFLAGTPGIFINPRQFMHDFTYELMHVRTGHGFVFEGTGSGFVYHYTHSLLAGMGLPLLILSTAGTVLAAVQRRRGQVALLSFLVAYYIVIGAAEVRFAR
;
A
#
# COMPACT_ATOMS: atom_id res chain seq x y z
N MET A 1 47.20 -76.42 -34.97
CA MET A 1 46.29 -75.69 -35.90
C MET A 1 45.85 -74.41 -35.19
N PRO A 2 45.87 -73.26 -35.87
CA PRO A 2 46.92 -72.23 -35.80
C PRO A 2 46.42 -70.95 -35.09
N SER A 3 47.16 -69.87 -34.79
CA SER A 3 48.57 -69.45 -34.81
C SER A 3 48.62 -68.03 -34.23
N ALA A 4 49.78 -67.62 -33.70
CA ALA A 4 50.14 -66.24 -33.39
C ALA A 4 50.00 -65.26 -34.58
N ARG A 5 49.80 -63.96 -34.29
CA ARG A 5 50.54 -62.88 -34.98
C ARG A 5 50.45 -61.51 -34.29
N CYS A 6 51.64 -61.00 -34.00
CA CYS A 6 52.03 -59.63 -33.73
C CYS A 6 51.69 -58.71 -34.93
N TRP A 7 51.27 -57.46 -34.69
CA TRP A 7 51.61 -56.31 -35.54
C TRP A 7 51.70 -55.01 -34.74
N ARG A 8 52.85 -54.36 -34.87
CA ARG A 8 53.19 -53.00 -34.44
C ARG A 8 52.67 -51.99 -35.47
N GLN A 9 52.47 -50.76 -34.98
CA GLN A 9 52.56 -49.44 -35.67
C GLN A 9 51.48 -49.04 -36.69
N SER A 10 50.80 -47.91 -36.42
CA SER A 10 51.03 -46.67 -37.16
C SER A 10 50.32 -45.47 -36.53
N LEU A 11 50.87 -44.30 -36.80
CA LEU A 11 50.58 -42.97 -36.25
C LEU A 11 49.21 -42.43 -36.69
N GLY A 12 48.53 -41.71 -35.79
CA GLY A 12 47.36 -40.90 -36.12
C GLY A 12 47.20 -39.74 -35.13
N ARG A 13 47.72 -38.57 -35.52
CA ARG A 13 47.56 -37.28 -34.84
C ARG A 13 46.11 -37.06 -34.40
N ARG A 14 45.85 -36.88 -33.10
CA ARG A 14 44.67 -36.15 -32.62
C ARG A 14 45.12 -34.82 -32.03
N SER A 15 44.88 -33.80 -32.84
CA SER A 15 44.63 -32.39 -32.52
C SER A 15 44.75 -32.01 -31.04
N GLY A 16 45.70 -31.11 -30.75
CA GLY A 16 45.79 -30.42 -29.48
C GLY A 16 44.48 -29.71 -29.15
N ILE A 17 43.91 -30.07 -28.01
CA ILE A 17 42.97 -29.22 -27.29
C ILE A 17 43.85 -28.12 -26.67
N PRO A 18 43.65 -26.83 -26.99
CA PRO A 18 44.35 -25.80 -26.24
C PRO A 18 43.81 -25.84 -24.81
N GLU A 19 44.67 -26.17 -23.85
CA GLU A 19 44.45 -25.83 -22.45
C GLU A 19 44.37 -24.30 -22.34
N THR A 20 43.17 -23.76 -22.59
CA THR A 20 42.84 -22.40 -22.18
C THR A 20 42.80 -22.40 -20.66
N SER A 21 43.96 -22.08 -20.09
CA SER A 21 44.21 -21.89 -18.67
C SER A 21 43.00 -21.22 -18.00
N MET A 22 42.53 -21.79 -16.88
CA MET A 22 41.47 -21.20 -16.05
C MET A 22 41.78 -19.74 -15.65
N ALA A 23 43.04 -19.31 -15.70
CA ALA A 23 43.45 -17.93 -15.47
C ALA A 23 42.97 -16.99 -16.59
N ASP A 24 43.01 -17.40 -17.86
CA ASP A 24 42.59 -16.59 -19.02
C ASP A 24 41.07 -16.41 -19.09
N LYS A 25 40.30 -17.43 -18.69
CA LYS A 25 38.84 -17.27 -18.53
C LYS A 25 38.48 -16.32 -17.39
N LYS A 26 39.21 -16.36 -16.27
CA LYS A 26 38.98 -15.45 -15.14
C LYS A 26 39.34 -14.00 -15.46
N THR A 27 40.44 -13.75 -16.17
CA THR A 27 40.84 -12.39 -16.59
C THR A 27 39.94 -11.84 -17.70
N SER A 28 39.50 -12.68 -18.64
CA SER A 28 38.52 -12.31 -19.67
C SER A 28 37.15 -11.95 -19.06
N ASN A 29 36.61 -12.78 -18.16
CA ASN A 29 35.37 -12.45 -17.44
C ASN A 29 35.52 -11.17 -16.60
N LYS A 30 36.67 -10.96 -15.93
CA LYS A 30 36.93 -9.72 -15.17
C LYS A 30 36.96 -8.48 -16.06
N LYS A 31 37.55 -8.55 -17.26
CA LYS A 31 37.58 -7.43 -18.22
C LYS A 31 36.20 -7.12 -18.79
N ILE A 32 35.41 -8.15 -19.11
CA ILE A 32 34.02 -7.99 -19.58
C ILE A 32 33.13 -7.39 -18.47
N ASP A 33 33.24 -7.87 -17.24
CA ASP A 33 32.50 -7.30 -16.09
C ASP A 33 32.94 -5.86 -15.78
N ALA A 34 34.23 -5.52 -15.91
CA ALA A 34 34.74 -4.18 -15.70
C ALA A 34 34.20 -3.18 -16.74
N GLY A 35 34.06 -3.57 -18.01
CA GLY A 35 33.47 -2.74 -19.07
C GLY A 35 31.95 -2.57 -18.97
N GLN A 36 31.24 -3.59 -18.45
CA GLN A 36 29.78 -3.52 -18.25
C GLN A 36 29.36 -2.77 -16.97
N LYS A 37 30.24 -2.70 -15.95
CA LYS A 37 29.99 -2.01 -14.69
C LYS A 37 29.57 -0.53 -14.84
N PRO A 38 30.26 0.34 -15.61
CA PRO A 38 29.84 1.73 -15.80
C PRO A 38 28.49 1.85 -16.52
N GLN A 39 28.19 1.00 -17.51
CA GLN A 39 26.91 1.00 -18.21
C GLN A 39 25.75 0.58 -17.29
N ARG A 40 25.95 -0.45 -16.45
CA ARG A 40 24.97 -0.88 -15.44
C ARG A 40 24.72 0.20 -14.38
N LEU A 41 25.76 0.93 -13.98
CA LEU A 41 25.65 2.07 -13.06
C LEU A 41 24.91 3.25 -13.69
N ALA A 42 25.19 3.60 -14.95
CA ALA A 42 24.47 4.64 -15.68
C ALA A 42 22.98 4.31 -15.82
N ALA A 43 22.65 3.07 -16.22
CA ALA A 43 21.27 2.62 -16.30
C ALA A 43 20.56 2.65 -14.93
N ALA A 44 21.25 2.23 -13.86
CA ALA A 44 20.69 2.32 -12.50
C ALA A 44 20.42 3.76 -12.06
N ARG A 45 21.34 4.69 -12.37
CA ARG A 45 21.15 6.13 -12.10
C ARG A 45 19.98 6.71 -12.88
N LEU A 46 19.80 6.33 -14.14
CA LEU A 46 18.67 6.78 -14.96
C LEU A 46 17.32 6.32 -14.37
N PHE A 47 17.22 5.06 -13.93
CA PHE A 47 16.01 4.58 -13.27
C PHE A 47 15.77 5.27 -11.93
N ALA A 48 16.81 5.50 -11.13
CA ALA A 48 16.68 6.23 -9.86
C ALA A 48 16.20 7.66 -10.09
N PHE A 49 16.75 8.35 -11.10
CA PHE A 49 16.31 9.67 -11.52
C PHE A 49 14.85 9.66 -11.99
N GLY A 50 14.46 8.69 -12.81
CA GLY A 50 13.06 8.52 -13.24
C GLY A 50 12.09 8.33 -12.08
N VAL A 51 12.46 7.52 -11.08
CA VAL A 51 11.64 7.35 -9.86
C VAL A 51 11.57 8.67 -9.08
N ALA A 52 12.68 9.38 -8.91
CA ALA A 52 12.69 10.67 -8.22
C ALA A 52 11.76 11.69 -8.91
N LEU A 53 11.79 11.77 -10.24
CA LEU A 53 10.91 12.65 -11.01
C LEU A 53 9.42 12.28 -10.81
N VAL A 54 9.09 10.98 -10.83
CA VAL A 54 7.72 10.51 -10.57
C VAL A 54 7.27 10.85 -9.14
N LEU A 55 8.16 10.75 -8.14
CA LEU A 55 7.85 11.11 -6.76
C LEU A 55 7.66 12.62 -6.59
N LEU A 56 8.47 13.44 -7.26
CA LEU A 56 8.30 14.89 -7.29
C LEU A 56 6.97 15.29 -7.94
N LEU A 57 6.61 14.65 -9.06
CA LEU A 57 5.30 14.84 -9.70
C LEU A 57 4.16 14.41 -8.77
N ALA A 58 4.29 13.27 -8.11
CA ALA A 58 3.29 12.77 -7.16
C ALA A 58 3.08 13.74 -5.99
N ALA A 59 4.18 14.29 -5.45
CA ALA A 59 4.14 15.28 -4.37
C ALA A 59 3.51 16.58 -4.85
N PHE A 60 3.92 17.10 -6.01
CA PHE A 60 3.35 18.30 -6.60
C PHE A 60 1.83 18.18 -6.77
N LEU A 61 1.33 17.11 -7.39
CA LEU A 61 -0.11 16.92 -7.64
C LEU A 61 -0.94 16.78 -6.35
N ARG A 62 -0.35 16.28 -5.27
CA ARG A 62 -1.01 16.10 -3.96
C ARG A 62 -0.97 17.37 -3.12
N LEU A 63 0.10 18.15 -3.21
CA LEU A 63 0.20 19.46 -2.55
C LEU A 63 -0.62 20.53 -3.27
N TRP A 64 -0.68 20.46 -4.61
CA TRP A 64 -1.46 21.38 -5.42
C TRP A 64 -2.96 21.24 -5.11
N GLY A 65 -3.55 22.29 -4.54
CA GLY A 65 -4.96 22.27 -4.12
C GLY A 65 -5.21 21.51 -2.81
N ALA A 66 -4.19 21.17 -2.02
CA ALA A 66 -4.37 20.58 -0.69
C ALA A 66 -5.11 21.51 0.29
N GLY A 67 -5.20 22.81 -0.02
CA GLY A 67 -6.01 23.78 0.73
C GLY A 67 -7.48 23.85 0.32
N TRP A 68 -7.91 23.10 -0.70
CA TRP A 68 -9.29 23.15 -1.19
C TRP A 68 -10.29 22.71 -0.11
N GLY A 69 -11.37 23.48 0.07
CA GLY A 69 -12.44 23.15 1.02
C GLY A 69 -11.99 23.13 2.48
N LEU A 70 -10.87 23.81 2.82
CA LEU A 70 -10.52 24.08 4.21
C LEU A 70 -11.40 25.20 4.78
N PRO A 71 -11.67 25.18 6.11
CA PRO A 71 -12.41 26.24 6.77
C PRO A 71 -11.90 27.63 6.40
N SER A 72 -12.82 28.58 6.22
CA SER A 72 -12.54 29.96 5.83
C SER A 72 -13.65 30.88 6.34
N ALA A 73 -13.53 32.19 6.10
CA ALA A 73 -14.58 33.15 6.44
C ALA A 73 -15.95 32.81 5.80
N MET A 74 -15.97 32.05 4.70
CA MET A 74 -17.19 31.68 3.99
C MET A 74 -17.84 30.38 4.50
N HIS A 75 -17.07 29.50 5.15
CA HIS A 75 -17.55 28.20 5.62
C HIS A 75 -16.68 27.66 6.75
N TYR A 76 -17.31 27.17 7.82
CA TYR A 76 -16.62 26.85 9.08
C TYR A 76 -16.11 25.42 9.20
N PHE A 77 -16.57 24.54 8.33
CA PHE A 77 -16.23 23.12 8.33
C PHE A 77 -15.55 22.77 7.03
N SER A 78 -14.72 21.73 7.04
CA SER A 78 -14.22 21.24 5.76
C SER A 78 -15.37 20.71 4.89
N TYR A 79 -15.28 20.93 3.57
CA TYR A 79 -16.26 20.42 2.62
C TYR A 79 -16.30 18.89 2.53
N HIS A 80 -15.22 18.20 2.93
CA HIS A 80 -15.26 16.75 3.03
C HIS A 80 -15.87 16.36 4.39
N PRO A 81 -16.96 15.57 4.41
CA PRO A 81 -17.74 15.33 5.62
C PRO A 81 -16.92 14.61 6.71
N ASP A 82 -16.10 13.63 6.33
CA ASP A 82 -15.35 12.80 7.28
C ASP A 82 -14.24 13.56 8.02
N GLU A 83 -13.70 14.64 7.44
CA GLU A 83 -12.51 15.31 8.00
C GLU A 83 -12.78 15.93 9.36
N ASN A 84 -14.00 16.47 9.55
CA ASN A 84 -14.38 17.10 10.82
C ASN A 84 -14.43 16.05 11.94
N VAL A 85 -14.99 14.86 11.66
CA VAL A 85 -15.12 13.79 12.65
C VAL A 85 -13.75 13.26 13.06
N VAL A 86 -12.88 13.02 12.07
CA VAL A 86 -11.50 12.55 12.33
C VAL A 86 -10.70 13.60 13.11
N LEU A 87 -10.81 14.88 12.74
CA LEU A 87 -10.11 15.95 13.45
C LEU A 87 -10.54 16.04 14.92
N MET A 88 -11.85 16.02 15.18
CA MET A 88 -12.37 16.11 16.55
C MET A 88 -11.90 14.94 17.41
N ALA A 89 -11.84 13.73 16.85
CA ALA A 89 -11.26 12.58 17.54
C ALA A 89 -9.75 12.75 17.79
N ALA A 90 -9.02 13.32 16.84
CA ALA A 90 -7.58 13.58 16.96
C ALA A 90 -7.24 14.62 18.02
N MET A 91 -8.10 15.63 18.21
CA MET A 91 -7.95 16.64 19.26
C MET A 91 -8.20 16.11 20.67
N ARG A 92 -8.83 14.94 20.83
CA ARG A 92 -9.08 14.30 22.14
C ARG A 92 -7.91 13.45 22.63
N VAL A 93 -6.98 13.10 21.73
CA VAL A 93 -5.87 12.21 22.04
C VAL A 93 -4.54 12.96 22.07
N ASN A 94 -3.67 12.55 22.97
CA ASN A 94 -2.28 12.98 23.03
C ASN A 94 -1.44 11.76 23.45
N PRO A 95 -0.99 10.95 22.47
CA PRO A 95 -0.17 9.77 22.75
C PRO A 95 1.11 10.06 23.53
N LEU A 96 1.70 11.26 23.37
CA LEU A 96 2.90 11.68 24.09
C LEU A 96 2.63 11.96 25.58
N ALA A 97 1.39 12.31 25.93
CA ALA A 97 0.95 12.51 27.30
C ALA A 97 0.22 11.29 27.89
N GLY A 98 0.21 10.15 27.18
CA GLY A 98 -0.48 8.94 27.63
C GLY A 98 -2.00 8.94 27.45
N VAL A 99 -2.55 9.89 26.68
CA VAL A 99 -3.99 9.99 26.41
C VAL A 99 -4.29 9.31 25.07
N PHE A 100 -4.91 8.13 25.13
CA PHE A 100 -5.11 7.27 23.95
C PHE A 100 -6.57 7.06 23.53
N ASP A 101 -7.57 7.50 24.31
CA ASP A 101 -8.99 7.30 23.97
C ASP A 101 -9.51 8.41 23.02
N PRO A 102 -9.77 8.12 21.73
CA PRO A 102 -10.39 9.10 20.83
C PRO A 102 -11.89 9.31 21.07
N GLY A 103 -12.56 8.38 21.78
CA GLY A 103 -14.02 8.38 21.92
C GLY A 103 -14.77 8.27 20.60
N PHE A 104 -14.14 7.70 19.57
CA PHE A 104 -14.68 7.49 18.23
C PHE A 104 -13.98 6.30 17.56
N TYR A 105 -14.74 5.25 17.25
CA TYR A 105 -14.19 3.98 16.76
C TYR A 105 -14.83 3.45 15.47
N ASN A 106 -15.50 4.30 14.69
CA ASN A 106 -15.98 3.93 13.35
C ASN A 106 -14.80 3.57 12.41
N TYR A 107 -13.60 4.07 12.73
CA TYR A 107 -12.35 3.62 12.15
C TYR A 107 -11.40 3.15 13.25
N GLY A 108 -10.34 2.44 12.87
CA GLY A 108 -9.26 2.16 13.81
C GLY A 108 -8.52 3.46 14.19
N SER A 109 -7.89 3.47 15.35
CA SER A 109 -7.38 4.71 15.95
C SER A 109 -6.04 5.18 15.38
N LEU A 110 -5.37 4.39 14.53
CA LEU A 110 -4.01 4.68 14.08
C LEU A 110 -3.89 6.01 13.33
N TYR A 111 -4.83 6.29 12.42
CA TYR A 111 -4.80 7.54 11.65
C TYR A 111 -5.13 8.77 12.52
N ILE A 112 -5.98 8.58 13.53
CA ILE A 112 -6.30 9.60 14.52
C ILE A 112 -5.02 9.96 15.30
N TYR A 113 -4.21 8.97 15.69
CA TYR A 113 -2.92 9.20 16.33
C TYR A 113 -1.90 9.88 15.41
N PHE A 114 -1.81 9.50 14.13
CA PHE A 114 -0.94 10.21 13.19
C PHE A 114 -1.36 11.67 13.01
N THR A 115 -2.66 11.95 13.00
CA THR A 115 -3.21 13.30 12.91
C THR A 115 -2.85 14.11 14.15
N SER A 116 -3.09 13.57 15.35
CA SER A 116 -2.72 14.20 16.62
C SER A 116 -1.22 14.48 16.67
N PHE A 117 -0.38 13.52 16.28
CA PHE A 117 1.07 13.70 16.22
C PHE A 117 1.49 14.80 15.24
N ALA A 118 0.88 14.88 14.05
CA ALA A 118 1.15 15.95 13.09
C ALA A 118 0.77 17.34 13.63
N ILE A 119 -0.34 17.44 14.37
CA ILE A 119 -0.75 18.67 15.05
C ILE A 119 0.27 19.06 16.12
N LEU A 120 0.66 18.12 17.00
CA LEU A 120 1.66 18.35 18.06
C LEU A 120 3.00 18.82 17.49
N LEU A 121 3.45 18.22 16.39
CA LEU A 121 4.65 18.67 15.67
C LEU A 121 4.50 20.11 15.15
N GLY A 122 3.34 20.43 14.54
CA GLY A 122 3.04 21.78 14.09
C GLY A 122 3.04 22.81 15.23
N GLN A 123 2.59 22.43 16.43
CA GLN A 123 2.66 23.26 17.62
C GLN A 123 4.11 23.45 18.11
N GLY A 124 4.90 22.36 18.15
CA GLY A 124 6.31 22.41 18.55
C GLY A 124 7.17 23.32 17.68
N TRP A 125 6.84 23.44 16.39
CA TRP A 125 7.46 24.40 15.46
C TRP A 125 6.80 25.78 15.43
N GLY A 126 5.78 26.03 16.25
CA GLY A 126 5.06 27.30 16.31
C GLY A 126 4.20 27.62 15.07
N LEU A 127 3.96 26.64 14.20
CA LEU A 127 3.12 26.79 13.01
C LEU A 127 1.63 26.79 13.36
N ILE A 128 1.26 26.03 14.38
CA ILE A 128 -0.11 25.83 14.85
C ILE A 128 -0.23 26.34 16.28
N ARG A 129 -1.26 27.12 16.56
CA ARG A 129 -1.67 27.50 17.91
C ARG A 129 -3.05 26.90 18.17
N LEU A 130 -3.20 26.20 19.30
CA LEU A 130 -4.52 25.69 19.66
C LEU A 130 -5.44 26.87 19.99
N PRO A 131 -6.71 26.80 19.61
CA PRO A 131 -7.61 27.88 19.91
C PRO A 131 -7.72 28.10 21.43
N GLU A 132 -7.30 29.27 21.93
CA GLU A 132 -7.64 29.69 23.29
C GLU A 132 -9.16 29.91 23.34
N SER A 133 -9.77 29.85 24.53
CA SER A 133 -11.22 29.72 24.80
C SER A 133 -12.15 30.87 24.31
N GLY A 134 -11.83 31.51 23.18
CA GLY A 134 -12.71 32.39 22.42
C GLY A 134 -13.59 31.65 21.41
N GLY A 135 -14.54 32.38 20.82
CA GLY A 135 -15.50 31.81 19.86
C GLY A 135 -14.81 31.23 18.61
N LEU A 136 -15.35 30.11 18.12
CA LEU A 136 -14.89 29.36 16.93
C LEU A 136 -14.55 30.27 15.72
N PHE A 137 -15.28 31.38 15.58
CA PHE A 137 -15.17 32.38 14.52
C PHE A 137 -13.88 33.20 14.55
N SER A 138 -13.33 33.45 15.74
CA SER A 138 -12.16 34.31 15.92
C SER A 138 -10.84 33.64 15.50
N GLN A 139 -10.86 32.31 15.29
CA GLN A 139 -9.64 31.50 15.12
C GLN A 139 -9.73 30.55 13.92
N ILE A 140 -10.52 30.91 12.91
CA ILE A 140 -10.76 30.08 11.72
C ILE A 140 -9.46 29.68 11.01
N GLY A 141 -8.48 30.58 10.95
CA GLY A 141 -7.18 30.31 10.32
C GLY A 141 -6.38 29.23 11.06
N GLU A 142 -6.41 29.20 12.40
CA GLU A 142 -5.78 28.14 13.18
C GLU A 142 -6.52 26.81 12.99
N PHE A 143 -7.85 26.87 12.91
CA PHE A 143 -8.66 25.69 12.61
C PHE A 143 -8.29 25.07 11.25
N SER A 144 -8.13 25.89 10.20
CA SER A 144 -7.67 25.41 8.87
C SER A 144 -6.30 24.75 8.91
N LYS A 145 -5.38 25.22 9.76
CA LYS A 145 -4.06 24.60 9.92
C LYS A 145 -4.13 23.22 10.58
N LEU A 146 -5.08 22.98 11.48
CA LEU A 146 -5.29 21.66 12.08
C LEU A 146 -5.68 20.63 11.03
N PHE A 147 -6.64 20.96 10.15
CA PHE A 147 -6.97 20.11 9.01
C PHE A 147 -5.78 19.91 8.08
N MET A 148 -5.04 20.97 7.78
CA MET A 148 -3.86 20.89 6.92
C MET A 148 -2.81 19.92 7.49
N ALA A 149 -2.56 19.94 8.80
CA ALA A 149 -1.64 19.00 9.45
C ALA A 149 -2.05 17.54 9.24
N GLY A 150 -3.34 17.24 9.40
CA GLY A 150 -3.93 15.94 9.09
C GLY A 150 -3.79 15.55 7.62
N ARG A 151 -4.13 16.46 6.70
CA ARG A 151 -3.97 16.27 5.25
C ARG A 151 -2.52 15.99 4.87
N MET A 152 -1.54 16.60 5.54
CA MET A 152 -0.12 16.33 5.26
C MET A 152 0.27 14.88 5.56
N VAL A 153 -0.37 14.22 6.53
CA VAL A 153 -0.19 12.77 6.75
C VAL A 153 -0.62 12.00 5.50
N SER A 154 -1.82 12.27 4.98
CA SER A 154 -2.35 11.64 3.77
C SER A 154 -1.50 11.94 2.53
N VAL A 155 -1.01 13.17 2.37
CA VAL A 155 -0.12 13.55 1.27
C VAL A 155 1.19 12.76 1.33
N LEU A 156 1.84 12.73 2.49
CA LEU A 156 3.12 12.04 2.68
C LEU A 156 2.97 10.54 2.40
N LEU A 157 1.96 9.89 3.01
CA LEU A 157 1.72 8.48 2.79
C LEU A 157 1.23 8.20 1.37
N GLY A 158 0.49 9.11 0.75
CA GLY A 158 0.07 9.01 -0.63
C GLY A 158 1.23 9.05 -1.63
N VAL A 159 2.27 9.85 -1.38
CA VAL A 159 3.52 9.85 -2.14
C VAL A 159 4.32 8.57 -1.84
N ALA A 160 4.39 8.15 -0.59
CA ALA A 160 5.07 6.90 -0.21
C ALA A 160 4.43 5.68 -0.90
N THR A 161 3.10 5.63 -1.05
CA THR A 161 2.39 4.59 -1.80
C THR A 161 2.86 4.50 -3.24
N VAL A 162 3.16 5.63 -3.90
CA VAL A 162 3.71 5.63 -5.28
C VAL A 162 5.05 4.88 -5.33
N TYR A 163 5.93 5.10 -4.34
CA TYR A 163 7.20 4.38 -4.23
C TYR A 163 7.00 2.88 -3.92
N VAL A 164 6.06 2.53 -3.04
CA VAL A 164 5.77 1.13 -2.72
C VAL A 164 5.22 0.40 -3.95
N THR A 165 4.36 1.05 -4.73
CA THR A 165 3.86 0.54 -6.01
C THR A 165 4.98 0.35 -7.03
N TYR A 166 5.96 1.28 -7.10
CA TYR A 166 7.19 1.07 -7.87
C TYR A 166 7.92 -0.19 -7.43
N ALA A 167 8.14 -0.36 -6.12
CA ALA A 167 8.90 -1.47 -5.57
C ALA A 167 8.22 -2.81 -5.85
N LEU A 168 6.89 -2.88 -5.69
CA LEU A 168 6.07 -4.06 -5.99
C LEU A 168 6.10 -4.40 -7.48
N GLY A 169 5.82 -3.42 -8.36
CA GLY A 169 5.86 -3.63 -9.81
C GLY A 169 7.25 -4.01 -10.32
N ARG A 170 8.29 -3.39 -9.76
CA ARG A 170 9.69 -3.74 -10.06
C ARG A 170 10.00 -5.18 -9.70
N ARG A 171 9.49 -5.65 -8.56
CA ARG A 171 9.74 -7.00 -8.08
C ARG A 171 9.08 -8.04 -8.96
N LEU A 172 7.79 -7.85 -9.27
CA LEU A 172 7.01 -8.83 -10.04
C LEU A 172 7.31 -8.82 -11.55
N TYR A 173 7.66 -7.66 -12.11
CA TYR A 173 7.71 -7.46 -13.57
C TYR A 173 8.93 -6.67 -14.07
N GLY A 174 9.87 -6.34 -13.18
CA GLY A 174 11.10 -5.63 -13.54
C GLY A 174 10.97 -4.10 -13.54
N ARG A 175 12.11 -3.41 -13.66
CA ARG A 175 12.23 -1.95 -13.40
C ARG A 175 11.31 -1.07 -14.25
N ARG A 176 11.10 -1.42 -15.53
CA ARG A 176 10.23 -0.66 -16.45
C ARG A 176 8.77 -0.72 -16.02
N ALA A 177 8.29 -1.92 -15.70
CA ALA A 177 6.93 -2.11 -15.21
C ALA A 177 6.72 -1.44 -13.84
N GLY A 178 7.71 -1.51 -12.95
CA GLY A 178 7.69 -0.75 -11.70
C GLY A 178 7.57 0.76 -11.92
N LEU A 179 8.35 1.33 -12.83
CA LEU A 179 8.29 2.76 -13.12
C LEU A 179 6.94 3.17 -13.74
N ALA A 180 6.40 2.34 -14.64
CA ALA A 180 5.06 2.55 -15.21
C ALA A 180 3.98 2.48 -14.13
N ALA A 181 4.02 1.49 -13.23
CA ALA A 181 3.08 1.37 -12.12
C ALA A 181 3.15 2.58 -11.18
N ALA A 182 4.35 3.08 -10.91
CA ALA A 182 4.56 4.30 -10.12
C ALA A 182 3.94 5.52 -10.80
N LEU A 183 4.18 5.70 -12.10
CA LEU A 183 3.61 6.81 -12.86
C LEU A 183 2.08 6.76 -12.88
N ILE A 184 1.50 5.57 -13.10
CA ILE A 184 0.05 5.37 -13.02
C ILE A 184 -0.47 5.78 -11.64
N MET A 185 0.16 5.32 -10.56
CA MET A 185 -0.25 5.66 -9.19
C MET A 185 -0.04 7.13 -8.83
N ALA A 186 0.97 7.78 -9.42
CA ALA A 186 1.23 9.20 -9.23
C ALA A 186 0.11 10.06 -9.83
N LEU A 187 -0.43 9.62 -10.98
CA LEU A 187 -1.45 10.31 -11.78
C LEU A 187 -2.90 9.85 -11.50
N LEU A 188 -3.09 8.75 -10.75
CA LEU A 188 -4.38 8.13 -10.53
C LEU A 188 -5.36 9.12 -9.85
N PRO A 189 -6.42 9.60 -10.55
CA PRO A 189 -7.23 10.72 -10.07
C PRO A 189 -7.84 10.51 -8.69
N ILE A 190 -8.44 9.34 -8.44
CA ILE A 190 -9.05 9.02 -7.14
C ILE A 190 -8.03 9.07 -6.01
N HIS A 191 -6.84 8.52 -6.22
CA HIS A 191 -5.81 8.49 -5.20
C HIS A 191 -5.18 9.88 -4.99
N VAL A 192 -4.99 10.67 -6.04
CA VAL A 192 -4.52 12.07 -5.93
C VAL A 192 -5.53 12.91 -5.17
N MET A 193 -6.82 12.75 -5.44
CA MET A 193 -7.91 13.47 -4.77
C MET A 193 -7.97 13.11 -3.29
N HIS A 194 -8.07 11.81 -2.95
CA HIS A 194 -8.16 11.36 -1.56
C HIS A 194 -6.88 11.62 -0.75
N SER A 195 -5.73 11.77 -1.40
CA SER A 195 -4.49 12.18 -0.71
C SER A 195 -4.57 13.59 -0.12
N LYS A 196 -5.57 14.40 -0.51
CA LYS A 196 -5.75 15.78 -0.07
C LYS A 196 -6.77 15.91 1.06
N PHE A 197 -7.35 14.81 1.53
CA PHE A 197 -8.32 14.81 2.62
C PHE A 197 -7.72 14.21 3.89
N LEU A 198 -8.13 14.74 5.04
CA LEU A 198 -7.93 14.17 6.36
C LEU A 198 -8.85 12.95 6.51
N ALA A 199 -8.49 11.86 5.84
CA ALA A 199 -9.26 10.63 5.76
C ALA A 199 -8.36 9.37 5.85
N VAL A 200 -8.96 8.28 6.29
CA VAL A 200 -8.27 7.01 6.56
C VAL A 200 -7.80 6.28 5.30
N ASP A 201 -8.41 6.58 4.15
CA ASP A 201 -8.33 5.75 2.93
C ASP A 201 -6.90 5.64 2.36
N VAL A 202 -6.19 6.76 2.24
CA VAL A 202 -4.83 6.77 1.67
C VAL A 202 -3.81 6.13 2.62
N THR A 203 -3.95 6.38 3.92
CA THR A 203 -3.13 5.73 4.95
C THR A 203 -3.33 4.21 4.94
N ALA A 204 -4.58 3.74 4.86
CA ALA A 204 -4.88 2.32 4.76
C ALA A 204 -4.29 1.73 3.47
N THR A 205 -4.44 2.43 2.34
CA THR A 205 -3.89 2.01 1.04
C THR A 205 -2.37 1.87 1.07
N PHE A 206 -1.66 2.75 1.77
CA PHE A 206 -0.21 2.65 1.95
C PHE A 206 0.19 1.35 2.66
N PHE A 207 -0.46 1.03 3.78
CA PHE A 207 -0.20 -0.20 4.52
C PHE A 207 -0.63 -1.46 3.76
N VAL A 208 -1.73 -1.40 3.02
CA VAL A 208 -2.14 -2.45 2.07
C VAL A 208 -1.03 -2.67 1.04
N ALA A 209 -0.53 -1.62 0.39
CA ALA A 209 0.52 -1.74 -0.63
C ALA A 209 1.82 -2.36 -0.07
N LEU A 210 2.19 -2.01 1.17
CA LEU A 210 3.33 -2.64 1.85
C LEU A 210 3.08 -4.12 2.14
N SER A 211 1.89 -4.48 2.63
CA SER A 211 1.53 -5.88 2.86
C SER A 211 1.56 -6.69 1.56
N LEU A 212 1.08 -6.14 0.44
CA LEU A 212 1.16 -6.75 -0.89
C LEU A 212 2.61 -6.89 -1.39
N LEU A 213 3.48 -5.91 -1.12
CA LEU A 213 4.92 -6.02 -1.40
C LEU A 213 5.54 -7.21 -0.64
N TYR A 214 5.22 -7.40 0.63
CA TYR A 214 5.70 -8.55 1.39
C TYR A 214 5.02 -9.87 1.01
N ALA A 215 3.77 -9.86 0.54
CA ALA A 215 3.15 -11.02 -0.10
C ALA A 215 3.95 -11.47 -1.33
N ALA A 216 4.40 -10.53 -2.17
CA ALA A 216 5.30 -10.84 -3.28
C ALA A 216 6.63 -11.44 -2.80
N LYS A 217 7.23 -10.92 -1.72
CA LYS A 217 8.45 -11.50 -1.10
C LYS A 217 8.21 -12.93 -0.60
N ILE A 218 7.07 -13.18 0.04
CA ILE A 218 6.70 -14.51 0.53
C ILE A 218 6.58 -15.49 -0.65
N SER A 219 6.01 -15.05 -1.77
CA SER A 219 5.80 -15.89 -2.96
C SER A 219 7.10 -16.39 -3.61
N GLU A 220 8.20 -15.67 -3.40
CA GLU A 220 9.53 -15.96 -3.97
C GLU A 220 10.47 -16.57 -2.93
N GLU A 221 10.60 -15.92 -1.77
CA GLU A 221 11.63 -16.21 -0.75
C GLU A 221 11.04 -16.92 0.47
N GLY A 222 9.94 -16.39 1.02
CA GLY A 222 9.24 -16.97 2.17
C GLY A 222 10.06 -17.01 3.47
N ARG A 223 10.84 -15.96 3.75
CA ARG A 223 11.58 -15.81 5.02
C ARG A 223 10.61 -15.46 6.14
N TRP A 224 10.88 -15.87 7.37
CA TRP A 224 10.03 -15.56 8.53
C TRP A 224 9.81 -14.04 8.71
N ALA A 225 10.83 -13.23 8.45
CA ALA A 225 10.74 -11.77 8.49
C ALA A 225 9.71 -11.20 7.51
N ASP A 226 9.50 -11.86 6.35
CA ASP A 226 8.49 -11.42 5.39
C ASP A 226 7.06 -11.66 5.92
N TYR A 227 6.84 -12.74 6.67
CA TYR A 227 5.54 -13.03 7.30
C TYR A 227 5.24 -12.03 8.42
N ILE A 228 6.22 -11.75 9.27
CA ILE A 228 6.07 -10.75 10.33
C ILE A 228 5.79 -9.38 9.72
N ALA A 229 6.58 -8.95 8.73
CA ALA A 229 6.37 -7.65 8.09
C ALA A 229 5.00 -7.56 7.39
N ALA A 230 4.60 -8.57 6.62
CA ALA A 230 3.26 -8.61 6.00
C ALA A 230 2.13 -8.56 7.04
N GLY A 231 2.28 -9.28 8.16
CA GLY A 231 1.34 -9.27 9.27
C GLY A 231 1.26 -7.90 9.94
N ILE A 232 2.41 -7.29 10.26
CA ILE A 232 2.50 -5.92 10.80
C ILE A 232 1.73 -4.96 9.90
N PHE A 233 2.01 -4.94 8.59
CA PHE A 233 1.34 -4.00 7.68
C PHE A 233 -0.14 -4.31 7.47
N ALA A 234 -0.56 -5.58 7.51
CA ALA A 234 -1.99 -5.92 7.52
C ALA A 234 -2.68 -5.44 8.80
N GLY A 235 -2.02 -5.55 9.96
CA GLY A 235 -2.50 -5.02 11.24
C GLY A 235 -2.61 -3.50 11.25
N LEU A 236 -1.61 -2.78 10.71
CA LEU A 236 -1.65 -1.32 10.56
C LEU A 236 -2.75 -0.87 9.59
N ALA A 237 -2.98 -1.62 8.50
CA ALA A 237 -4.09 -1.38 7.59
C ALA A 237 -5.43 -1.53 8.32
N ALA A 238 -5.63 -2.62 9.07
CA ALA A 238 -6.83 -2.84 9.89
C ALA A 238 -7.03 -1.77 10.97
N ALA A 239 -5.95 -1.35 11.63
CA ALA A 239 -5.96 -0.29 12.64
C ALA A 239 -6.17 1.11 12.06
N THR A 240 -6.15 1.25 10.73
CA THR A 240 -6.53 2.47 10.02
C THR A 240 -7.97 2.39 9.53
N LYS A 241 -8.31 1.29 8.85
CA LYS A 241 -9.65 1.02 8.32
C LYS A 241 -9.91 -0.48 8.38
N TYR A 242 -10.92 -0.91 9.13
CA TYR A 242 -11.10 -2.32 9.48
C TYR A 242 -11.13 -3.26 8.27
N ASN A 243 -11.84 -2.87 7.21
CA ASN A 243 -11.95 -3.67 5.98
C ASN A 243 -10.62 -3.78 5.21
N ALA A 244 -9.68 -2.85 5.38
CA ALA A 244 -8.36 -2.93 4.77
C ALA A 244 -7.50 -4.07 5.35
N GLY A 245 -7.85 -4.57 6.54
CA GLY A 245 -7.24 -5.77 7.13
C GLY A 245 -7.38 -7.03 6.28
N LEU A 246 -8.35 -7.07 5.35
CA LEU A 246 -8.53 -8.16 4.39
C LEU A 246 -7.29 -8.41 3.51
N VAL A 247 -6.36 -7.45 3.43
CA VAL A 247 -5.07 -7.63 2.74
C VAL A 247 -4.27 -8.83 3.27
N ILE A 248 -4.52 -9.28 4.51
CA ILE A 248 -3.88 -10.49 5.07
C ILE A 248 -4.10 -11.75 4.22
N LEU A 249 -5.14 -11.79 3.39
CA LEU A 249 -5.41 -12.88 2.46
C LEU A 249 -4.33 -12.99 1.37
N ALA A 250 -3.71 -11.88 0.95
CA ALA A 250 -2.65 -11.89 -0.07
C ALA A 250 -1.38 -12.63 0.36
N PRO A 251 -0.74 -12.34 1.52
CA PRO A 251 0.42 -13.09 1.99
C PRO A 251 0.06 -14.54 2.37
N ALA A 252 -1.16 -14.81 2.82
CA ALA A 252 -1.64 -16.17 3.05
C ALA A 252 -1.75 -16.96 1.73
N ALA A 253 -2.36 -16.38 0.69
CA ALA A 253 -2.42 -16.97 -0.64
C ALA A 253 -1.00 -17.16 -1.23
N ALA A 254 -0.12 -16.17 -1.07
CA ALA A 254 1.29 -16.26 -1.48
C ALA A 254 2.01 -17.47 -0.85
N HIS A 255 1.75 -17.75 0.43
CA HIS A 255 2.28 -18.92 1.12
C HIS A 255 1.80 -20.22 0.46
N LEU A 256 0.49 -20.35 0.24
CA LEU A 256 -0.15 -21.56 -0.30
C LEU A 256 0.31 -21.85 -1.74
N VAL A 257 0.32 -20.85 -2.63
CA VAL A 257 0.72 -21.03 -4.03
C VAL A 257 2.22 -21.28 -4.22
N SER A 258 3.00 -21.11 -3.16
CA SER A 258 4.43 -21.43 -3.16
C SER A 258 4.72 -22.90 -2.87
N GLY A 259 3.70 -23.75 -2.72
CA GLY A 259 3.85 -25.18 -2.45
C GLY A 259 4.35 -25.48 -1.03
N ARG A 260 4.20 -24.53 -0.10
CA ARG A 260 4.60 -24.70 1.31
C ARG A 260 3.48 -25.42 2.08
N ARG A 261 3.85 -26.06 3.21
CA ARG A 261 2.89 -26.77 4.06
C ARG A 261 1.82 -25.82 4.58
N VAL A 262 0.55 -26.20 4.38
CA VAL A 262 -0.62 -25.41 4.82
C VAL A 262 -0.54 -25.04 6.29
N VAL A 263 -0.13 -25.97 7.16
CA VAL A 263 0.16 -25.68 8.56
C VAL A 263 1.66 -25.46 8.72
N SER A 264 2.05 -24.21 8.98
CA SER A 264 3.44 -23.87 9.27
C SER A 264 3.54 -22.79 10.34
N ALA A 265 4.55 -22.88 11.20
CA ALA A 265 4.82 -21.85 12.20
C ALA A 265 5.00 -20.46 11.56
N ARG A 266 5.56 -20.39 10.34
CA ARG A 266 5.69 -19.14 9.59
C ARG A 266 4.34 -18.54 9.20
N LEU A 267 3.39 -19.37 8.74
CA LEU A 267 2.04 -18.91 8.41
C LEU A 267 1.33 -18.36 9.66
N LEU A 268 1.54 -18.96 10.84
CA LEU A 268 0.97 -18.47 12.10
C LEU A 268 1.53 -17.09 12.53
N LEU A 269 2.73 -16.72 12.09
CA LEU A 269 3.29 -15.38 12.36
C LEU A 269 2.45 -14.26 11.72
N LEU A 270 1.75 -14.53 10.61
CA LEU A 270 0.92 -13.52 9.91
C LEU A 270 -0.23 -13.02 10.79
N PRO A 271 -1.19 -13.86 11.23
CA PRO A 271 -2.31 -13.41 12.05
C PRO A 271 -1.85 -12.94 13.43
N VAL A 272 -0.80 -13.54 14.02
CA VAL A 272 -0.28 -13.10 15.31
C VAL A 272 0.29 -11.68 15.21
N ALA A 273 1.15 -11.41 14.24
CA ALA A 273 1.71 -10.07 14.06
C ALA A 273 0.62 -9.05 13.70
N ALA A 274 -0.33 -9.41 12.84
CA ALA A 274 -1.45 -8.55 12.49
C ALA A 274 -2.33 -8.21 13.70
N LEU A 275 -2.67 -9.21 14.53
CA LEU A 275 -3.49 -9.02 15.72
C LEU A 275 -2.78 -8.13 16.75
N VAL A 276 -1.51 -8.42 17.06
CA VAL A 276 -0.73 -7.63 18.03
C VAL A 276 -0.67 -6.16 17.59
N VAL A 277 -0.39 -5.90 16.32
CA VAL A 277 -0.29 -4.54 15.80
C VAL A 277 -1.64 -3.86 15.69
N PHE A 278 -2.70 -4.58 15.34
CA PHE A 278 -4.07 -4.06 15.32
C PHE A 278 -4.50 -3.59 16.72
N LEU A 279 -4.28 -4.43 17.74
CA LEU A 279 -4.60 -4.13 19.12
C LEU A 279 -3.76 -2.95 19.66
N ALA A 280 -2.48 -2.89 19.29
CA ALA A 280 -1.61 -1.78 19.65
C ALA A 280 -2.00 -0.45 18.96
N GLY A 281 -2.47 -0.52 17.71
CA GLY A 281 -2.95 0.65 16.96
C GLY A 281 -4.37 1.09 17.30
N THR A 282 -5.12 0.25 18.03
CA THR A 282 -6.51 0.51 18.46
C THR A 282 -6.69 0.12 19.94
N PRO A 283 -5.94 0.72 20.88
CA PRO A 283 -5.99 0.35 22.30
C PRO A 283 -7.35 0.65 22.95
N GLY A 284 -8.19 1.45 22.30
CA GLY A 284 -9.57 1.73 22.71
C GLY A 284 -10.45 0.50 22.92
N ILE A 285 -10.10 -0.63 22.30
CA ILE A 285 -10.70 -1.94 22.58
C ILE A 285 -10.65 -2.27 24.08
N PHE A 286 -9.56 -1.88 24.76
CA PHE A 286 -9.35 -2.13 26.19
C PHE A 286 -9.71 -0.91 27.05
N ILE A 287 -9.46 0.30 26.56
CA ILE A 287 -9.70 1.54 27.32
C ILE A 287 -11.19 1.83 27.43
N ASN A 288 -11.93 1.68 26.33
CA ASN A 288 -13.35 2.00 26.26
C ASN A 288 -14.11 0.94 25.43
N PRO A 289 -14.19 -0.33 25.93
CA PRO A 289 -14.73 -1.46 25.19
C PRO A 289 -16.20 -1.28 24.79
N ARG A 290 -16.98 -0.57 25.62
CA ARG A 290 -18.41 -0.33 25.34
C ARG A 290 -18.59 0.61 24.16
N GLN A 291 -17.89 1.75 24.16
CA GLN A 291 -17.93 2.69 23.02
C GLN A 291 -17.35 2.05 21.76
N PHE A 292 -16.24 1.33 21.88
CA PHE A 292 -15.66 0.59 20.76
C PHE A 292 -16.67 -0.36 20.12
N MET A 293 -17.33 -1.20 20.93
CA MET A 293 -18.31 -2.16 20.40
C MET A 293 -19.52 -1.46 19.77
N HIS A 294 -19.99 -0.38 20.38
CA HIS A 294 -21.07 0.44 19.82
C HIS A 294 -20.72 0.96 18.42
N ASP A 295 -19.59 1.64 18.28
CA ASP A 295 -19.19 2.28 17.02
C ASP A 295 -18.80 1.25 15.94
N PHE A 296 -18.12 0.16 16.34
CA PHE A 296 -17.78 -0.93 15.43
C PHE A 296 -19.03 -1.62 14.88
N THR A 297 -20.02 -1.89 15.75
CA THR A 297 -21.28 -2.50 15.31
C THR A 297 -22.13 -1.53 14.49
N TYR A 298 -22.11 -0.24 14.81
CA TYR A 298 -22.71 0.80 13.98
C TYR A 298 -22.15 0.75 12.56
N GLU A 299 -20.84 0.73 12.37
CA GLU A 299 -20.24 0.66 11.02
C GLU A 299 -20.56 -0.63 10.28
N LEU A 300 -20.57 -1.76 10.98
CA LEU A 300 -20.96 -3.04 10.38
C LEU A 300 -22.41 -3.02 9.87
N MET A 301 -23.32 -2.41 10.63
CA MET A 301 -24.71 -2.22 10.21
C MET A 301 -24.83 -1.18 9.11
N HIS A 302 -24.12 -0.06 9.22
CA HIS A 302 -24.13 1.04 8.27
C HIS A 302 -23.77 0.58 6.85
N VAL A 303 -22.71 -0.22 6.72
CA VAL A 303 -22.29 -0.81 5.43
C VAL A 303 -23.36 -1.73 4.83
N ARG A 304 -24.18 -2.38 5.67
CA ARG A 304 -25.26 -3.30 5.25
C ARG A 304 -26.59 -2.61 4.96
N THR A 305 -26.92 -1.54 5.67
CA THR A 305 -28.21 -0.85 5.55
C THR A 305 -28.15 0.36 4.64
N GLY A 306 -26.96 0.79 4.23
CA GLY A 306 -26.76 1.95 3.37
C GLY A 306 -26.67 3.27 4.13
N HIS A 307 -26.60 4.37 3.38
CA HIS A 307 -26.42 5.73 3.89
C HIS A 307 -27.67 6.58 3.60
N GLY A 308 -28.79 6.20 4.21
CA GLY A 308 -30.11 6.77 3.90
C GLY A 308 -30.47 6.57 2.42
N PHE A 309 -30.98 7.63 1.77
CA PHE A 309 -31.39 7.59 0.37
C PHE A 309 -30.24 7.78 -0.64
N VAL A 310 -28.99 7.97 -0.17
CA VAL A 310 -27.85 8.33 -1.04
C VAL A 310 -27.53 7.26 -2.09
N PHE A 311 -27.73 5.98 -1.75
CA PHE A 311 -27.49 4.84 -2.65
C PHE A 311 -28.76 4.03 -2.93
N GLU A 312 -29.93 4.63 -2.68
CA GLU A 312 -31.19 3.99 -3.04
C GLU A 312 -31.33 3.89 -4.57
N GLY A 313 -31.98 2.84 -5.08
CA GLY A 313 -32.22 2.68 -6.53
C GLY A 313 -30.96 2.49 -7.39
N THR A 314 -29.80 2.26 -6.76
CA THR A 314 -28.49 2.29 -7.42
C THR A 314 -28.10 0.93 -8.04
N GLY A 315 -28.96 -0.08 -7.93
CA GLY A 315 -28.78 -1.42 -8.49
C GLY A 315 -27.76 -2.29 -7.74
N SER A 316 -27.06 -3.19 -8.43
CA SER A 316 -26.03 -4.05 -7.84
C SER A 316 -24.76 -3.27 -7.52
N GLY A 317 -24.26 -3.36 -6.28
CA GLY A 317 -22.99 -2.74 -5.86
C GLY A 317 -21.80 -3.20 -6.71
N PHE A 318 -21.80 -4.47 -7.13
CA PHE A 318 -20.79 -5.03 -8.05
C PHE A 318 -20.77 -4.32 -9.41
N VAL A 319 -21.93 -3.97 -9.96
CA VAL A 319 -22.01 -3.25 -11.24
C VAL A 319 -21.69 -1.78 -11.03
N TYR A 320 -22.20 -1.18 -9.96
CA TYR A 320 -22.00 0.22 -9.64
C TYR A 320 -20.53 0.56 -9.44
N HIS A 321 -19.79 -0.21 -8.64
CA HIS A 321 -18.39 0.04 -8.42
C HIS A 321 -17.56 -0.06 -9.70
N TYR A 322 -17.86 -1.02 -10.58
CA TYR A 322 -17.15 -1.15 -11.85
C TYR A 322 -17.44 0.01 -12.81
N THR A 323 -18.72 0.37 -12.97
CA THR A 323 -19.18 1.30 -14.00
C THR A 323 -19.16 2.77 -13.56
N HIS A 324 -19.23 3.05 -12.25
CA HIS A 324 -19.26 4.41 -11.70
C HIS A 324 -18.00 4.69 -10.89
N SER A 325 -17.75 3.93 -9.81
CA SER A 325 -16.65 4.24 -8.88
C SER A 325 -15.27 4.12 -9.54
N LEU A 326 -14.97 2.98 -10.17
CA LEU A 326 -13.68 2.74 -10.82
C LEU A 326 -13.54 3.56 -12.10
N LEU A 327 -14.62 3.71 -12.88
CA LEU A 327 -14.60 4.52 -14.09
C LEU A 327 -14.30 6.00 -13.77
N ALA A 328 -15.00 6.59 -12.79
CA ALA A 328 -14.74 7.96 -12.36
C ALA A 328 -13.36 8.10 -11.70
N GLY A 329 -12.92 7.07 -10.95
CA GLY A 329 -11.69 7.15 -10.18
C GLY A 329 -10.40 6.94 -10.98
N MET A 330 -10.45 6.10 -12.02
CA MET A 330 -9.28 5.76 -12.84
C MET A 330 -9.37 6.32 -14.27
N GLY A 331 -10.57 6.65 -14.75
CA GLY A 331 -10.84 6.95 -16.15
C GLY A 331 -10.90 5.68 -17.02
N LEU A 332 -11.53 5.80 -18.18
CA LEU A 332 -11.78 4.67 -19.09
C LEU A 332 -10.49 3.93 -19.53
N PRO A 333 -9.38 4.61 -19.92
CA PRO A 333 -8.19 3.91 -20.39
C PRO A 333 -7.53 3.04 -19.32
N LEU A 334 -7.42 3.55 -18.08
CA LEU A 334 -6.84 2.78 -16.97
C LEU A 334 -7.76 1.67 -16.50
N LEU A 335 -9.09 1.88 -16.53
CA LEU A 335 -10.05 0.81 -16.24
C LEU A 335 -9.85 -0.36 -17.20
N ILE A 336 -9.82 -0.11 -18.52
CA ILE A 336 -9.60 -1.15 -19.54
C ILE A 336 -8.26 -1.88 -19.31
N LEU A 337 -7.16 -1.13 -19.10
CA LEU A 337 -5.84 -1.73 -18.86
C LEU A 337 -5.79 -2.55 -17.56
N SER A 338 -6.44 -2.08 -16.50
CA SER A 338 -6.49 -2.79 -15.21
C SER A 338 -7.32 -4.06 -15.29
N THR A 339 -8.44 -4.05 -16.02
CA THR A 339 -9.27 -5.23 -16.28
C THR A 339 -8.51 -6.24 -17.13
N ALA A 340 -7.91 -5.81 -18.24
CA ALA A 340 -7.10 -6.68 -19.10
C ALA A 340 -5.92 -7.30 -18.33
N GLY A 341 -5.22 -6.50 -17.52
CA GLY A 341 -4.13 -6.96 -16.66
C GLY A 341 -4.58 -7.96 -15.60
N THR A 342 -5.76 -7.75 -15.01
CA THR A 342 -6.37 -8.66 -14.02
C THR A 342 -6.74 -10.00 -14.66
N VAL A 343 -7.38 -9.99 -15.83
CA VAL A 343 -7.70 -11.21 -16.60
C VAL A 343 -6.42 -11.95 -16.99
N LEU A 344 -5.43 -11.23 -17.52
CA LEU A 344 -4.14 -11.82 -17.88
C LEU A 344 -3.44 -12.45 -16.68
N ALA A 345 -3.46 -11.80 -15.51
CA ALA A 345 -2.90 -12.34 -14.28
C ALA A 345 -3.66 -13.60 -13.82
N ALA A 346 -4.98 -13.65 -13.98
CA ALA A 346 -5.81 -14.79 -13.63
C ALA A 346 -5.59 -16.00 -14.55
N VAL A 347 -5.21 -15.75 -15.81
CA VAL A 347 -4.83 -16.77 -16.79
C VAL A 347 -3.40 -17.26 -16.56
N GLN A 348 -2.44 -16.34 -16.36
CA GLN A 348 -1.02 -16.70 -16.17
C GLN A 348 -0.74 -17.37 -14.82
N ARG A 349 -1.49 -17.02 -13.77
CA ARG A 349 -1.41 -17.59 -12.43
C ARG A 349 0.01 -17.65 -11.84
N ARG A 350 0.84 -16.64 -12.11
CA ARG A 350 2.16 -16.55 -11.46
C ARG A 350 1.96 -16.40 -9.95
N ARG A 351 2.84 -16.98 -9.14
CA ARG A 351 2.69 -16.99 -7.67
C ARG A 351 2.39 -15.61 -7.07
N GLY A 352 3.15 -14.58 -7.47
CA GLY A 352 2.91 -13.20 -7.03
C GLY A 352 1.60 -12.59 -7.55
N GLN A 353 1.12 -12.99 -8.73
CA GLN A 353 -0.17 -12.55 -9.27
C GLN A 353 -1.34 -13.11 -8.46
N VAL A 354 -1.30 -14.41 -8.12
CA VAL A 354 -2.38 -15.04 -7.33
C VAL A 354 -2.50 -14.38 -5.96
N ALA A 355 -1.38 -14.00 -5.34
CA ALA A 355 -1.38 -13.25 -4.09
C ALA A 355 -2.14 -11.92 -4.23
N LEU A 356 -1.82 -11.11 -5.24
CA LEU A 356 -2.52 -9.84 -5.49
C LEU A 356 -4.00 -10.03 -5.81
N LEU A 357 -4.32 -11.02 -6.65
CA LEU A 357 -5.70 -11.33 -7.05
C LEU A 357 -6.55 -11.78 -5.87
N SER A 358 -5.99 -12.51 -4.90
CA SER A 358 -6.74 -12.97 -3.74
C SER A 358 -7.29 -11.81 -2.90
N PHE A 359 -6.48 -10.77 -2.68
CA PHE A 359 -6.95 -9.55 -2.02
C PHE A 359 -7.92 -8.76 -2.90
N LEU A 360 -7.58 -8.57 -4.19
CA LEU A 360 -8.45 -7.83 -5.11
C LEU A 360 -9.86 -8.42 -5.16
N VAL A 361 -9.97 -9.74 -5.36
CA VAL A 361 -11.26 -10.44 -5.45
C VAL A 361 -11.99 -10.38 -4.11
N ALA A 362 -11.31 -10.69 -2.99
CA ALA A 362 -11.95 -10.67 -1.68
C ALA A 362 -12.47 -9.27 -1.31
N TYR A 363 -11.66 -8.22 -1.53
CA TYR A 363 -12.05 -6.85 -1.26
C TYR A 363 -13.19 -6.41 -2.19
N TYR A 364 -13.13 -6.77 -3.49
CA TYR A 364 -14.19 -6.46 -4.45
C TYR A 364 -15.53 -7.13 -4.09
N ILE A 365 -15.50 -8.37 -3.59
CA ILE A 365 -16.71 -9.06 -3.11
C ILE A 365 -17.31 -8.32 -1.92
N VAL A 366 -16.49 -7.92 -0.96
CA VAL A 366 -16.96 -7.23 0.25
C VAL A 366 -17.57 -5.86 -0.07
N ILE A 367 -16.93 -5.06 -0.93
CA ILE A 367 -17.48 -3.75 -1.32
C ILE A 367 -18.67 -3.89 -2.28
N GLY A 368 -18.67 -4.89 -3.18
CA GLY A 368 -19.77 -5.13 -4.11
C GLY A 368 -21.05 -5.61 -3.43
N ALA A 369 -20.91 -6.27 -2.27
CA ALA A 369 -22.01 -6.69 -1.42
C ALA A 369 -22.46 -5.62 -0.41
N ALA A 370 -21.77 -4.48 -0.31
CA ALA A 370 -22.15 -3.39 0.58
C ALA A 370 -23.24 -2.51 -0.05
N GLU A 371 -24.13 -1.98 0.78
CA GLU A 371 -25.12 -0.99 0.34
C GLU A 371 -24.52 0.42 0.21
N VAL A 372 -23.45 0.69 0.98
CA VAL A 372 -22.68 1.93 0.88
C VAL A 372 -21.69 1.85 -0.27
N ARG A 373 -21.70 2.84 -1.18
CA ARG A 373 -20.97 2.78 -2.46
C ARG A 373 -20.05 3.96 -2.73
N PHE A 374 -19.57 4.62 -1.68
CA PHE A 374 -18.58 5.71 -1.81
C PHE A 374 -17.33 5.23 -2.55
N ALA A 375 -16.87 6.00 -3.53
CA ALA A 375 -15.63 5.75 -4.25
C ALA A 375 -14.44 6.27 -3.43
N ARG A 376 -13.89 5.41 -2.57
CA ARG A 376 -12.78 5.73 -1.66
C ARG A 376 -11.85 4.56 -1.39
#